data_AF-A0A1Z1WQK2-F1
#
_entry.id   AF-A0A1Z1WQK2-F1
#
_cell.length_a   1.000
_cell.length_b   1.000
_cell.length_c   1.000
_cell.angle_alpha   90.00
_cell.angle_beta   90.00
_cell.angle_gamma   90.00
#
_symmetry.space_group_name_H-M   'P 1'
#
loop_
_entity.id
_entity.type
_entity.pdbx_description
1 polymer ?
#
loop_
_entity_poly.entity_id
_entity_poly.type
_entity_poly.pdbx_seq_one_letter_code
_entity_poly.pdbx_strand_id
1 'polypeptide(L)'
;MVHQLASLVEGRAGALPLLEFTLDRMWSTLQRGQDTLSFEALVEIGGLEGALAEYADGVLAALAPSERALVRQLFLNHLTVLDRPGVRRVAVRSELRPEEWSIAIRLANERLLTTNRSDDGEETVEVVHEALLNAWGTLGPGSRKKSPSVIGVACSPTPCAGVTRGTRQPC
;
A
#
# COMPACT_ATOMS: atom_id res chain seq x y z
N MET A 1 -17.85 5.19 7.00
CA MET A 1 -16.77 4.88 6.04
C MET A 1 -15.94 6.10 5.64
N VAL A 2 -16.50 7.16 5.03
CA VAL A 2 -15.69 8.27 4.46
C VAL A 2 -14.75 8.94 5.47
N HIS A 3 -15.21 9.21 6.70
CA HIS A 3 -14.35 9.76 7.77
C HIS A 3 -13.20 8.81 8.15
N GLN A 4 -13.43 7.49 8.10
CA GLN A 4 -12.39 6.50 8.40
C GLN A 4 -11.34 6.45 7.29
N LEU A 5 -11.76 6.60 6.02
CA LEU A 5 -10.85 6.69 4.88
C LEU A 5 -10.02 7.97 4.91
N ALA A 6 -10.60 9.10 5.32
CA ALA A 6 -9.88 10.36 5.49
C ALA A 6 -8.73 10.21 6.51
N SER A 7 -8.99 9.55 7.65
CA SER A 7 -7.95 9.28 8.65
C SER A 7 -6.83 8.35 8.17
N LEU A 8 -7.04 7.52 7.13
CA LEU A 8 -6.00 6.68 6.55
C LEU A 8 -4.98 7.46 5.70
N VAL A 9 -5.40 8.60 5.14
CA VAL A 9 -4.58 9.41 4.23
C VAL A 9 -4.05 10.70 4.87
N GLU A 10 -4.60 11.09 6.02
CA GLU A 10 -4.21 12.30 6.73
C GLU A 10 -2.72 12.29 7.12
N GLY A 11 -1.98 13.32 6.71
CA GLY A 11 -0.55 13.48 6.99
C GLY A 11 0.40 12.55 6.21
N ARG A 12 -0.10 11.76 5.25
CA ARG A 12 0.72 10.82 4.46
C ARG A 12 0.85 11.26 3.00
N ALA A 13 2.03 11.71 2.60
CA ALA A 13 2.31 12.01 1.20
C ALA A 13 2.16 10.74 0.33
N GLY A 14 1.37 10.83 -0.74
CA GLY A 14 1.15 9.69 -1.65
C GLY A 14 0.11 8.67 -1.20
N ALA A 15 -0.63 8.90 -0.11
CA ALA A 15 -1.66 7.98 0.36
C ALA A 15 -2.97 8.05 -0.44
N LEU A 16 -3.26 9.18 -1.10
CA LEU A 16 -4.48 9.35 -1.90
C LEU A 16 -4.50 8.46 -3.16
N PRO A 17 -3.44 8.41 -4.00
CA PRO A 17 -3.39 7.47 -5.12
C PRO A 17 -3.50 6.00 -4.68
N LEU A 18 -2.90 5.66 -3.54
CA LEU A 18 -3.01 4.32 -2.98
C LEU A 18 -4.44 4.00 -2.54
N LEU A 19 -5.12 4.97 -1.90
CA LEU A 19 -6.52 4.83 -1.50
C LEU A 19 -7.43 4.64 -2.72
N GLU A 20 -7.24 5.44 -3.77
CA GLU A 20 -7.98 5.29 -5.03
C GLU A 20 -7.80 3.89 -5.61
N PHE A 21 -6.55 3.43 -5.72
CA PHE A 21 -6.23 2.09 -6.18
C PHE A 21 -6.94 1.02 -5.35
N THR A 22 -6.84 1.08 -4.02
CA THR A 22 -7.46 0.09 -3.14
C THR A 22 -8.97 0.06 -3.30
N LEU A 23 -9.63 1.22 -3.37
CA LEU A 23 -11.08 1.31 -3.50
C LEU A 23 -11.57 0.77 -4.86
N ASP A 24 -10.87 1.09 -5.95
CA ASP A 24 -11.16 0.57 -7.29
C ASP A 24 -11.07 -0.97 -7.31
N ARG A 25 -10.04 -1.53 -6.66
CA ARG A 25 -9.88 -2.98 -6.55
C ARG A 25 -10.99 -3.62 -5.74
N MET A 26 -11.28 -3.10 -4.55
CA MET A 26 -12.37 -3.63 -3.73
C MET A 26 -13.69 -3.60 -4.50
N TRP A 27 -13.94 -2.53 -5.25
CA TRP A 27 -15.12 -2.41 -6.11
C TRP A 27 -15.17 -3.48 -7.20
N SER A 28 -14.04 -3.73 -7.89
CA SER A 28 -13.94 -4.76 -8.93
C SER A 28 -14.17 -6.19 -8.42
N THR A 29 -13.94 -6.43 -7.13
CA THR A 29 -14.10 -7.74 -6.48
C THR A 29 -15.47 -7.95 -5.82
N LEU A 30 -16.35 -6.94 -5.83
CA LEU A 30 -17.69 -7.07 -5.26
C LEU A 30 -18.48 -8.18 -5.97
N GLN A 31 -19.16 -9.00 -5.19
CA GLN A 31 -20.01 -10.05 -5.72
C GLN A 31 -21.28 -9.45 -6.34
N ARG A 32 -21.87 -10.13 -7.32
CA ARG A 32 -23.14 -9.70 -7.90
C ARG A 32 -24.20 -9.57 -6.81
N GLY A 33 -24.76 -8.37 -6.67
CA GLY A 33 -25.75 -8.03 -5.65
C GLY A 33 -25.18 -7.29 -4.44
N GLN A 34 -23.86 -7.09 -4.36
CA GLN A 34 -23.24 -6.17 -3.41
C GLN A 34 -23.01 -4.81 -4.08
N ASP A 35 -23.46 -3.75 -3.42
CA ASP A 35 -23.38 -2.35 -3.88
C ASP A 35 -22.64 -1.44 -2.88
N THR A 36 -22.21 -1.99 -1.74
CA THR A 36 -21.51 -1.25 -0.68
C THR A 36 -20.15 -1.85 -0.38
N LEU A 37 -19.12 -0.99 -0.34
CA LEU A 37 -17.81 -1.34 0.21
C LEU A 37 -17.84 -1.33 1.74
N SER A 38 -17.17 -2.31 2.35
CA SER A 38 -17.05 -2.41 3.81
C SER A 38 -15.67 -1.94 4.28
N PHE A 39 -15.64 -1.03 5.25
CA PHE A 39 -14.40 -0.67 5.93
C PHE A 39 -13.80 -1.85 6.72
N GLU A 40 -14.64 -2.74 7.22
CA GLU A 40 -14.19 -3.94 7.94
C GLU A 40 -13.41 -4.87 7.01
N ALA A 41 -13.90 -5.10 5.80
CA ALA A 41 -13.18 -5.88 4.78
C ALA A 41 -11.81 -5.27 4.44
N LEU A 42 -11.73 -3.93 4.38
CA LEU A 42 -10.44 -3.24 4.19
C LEU A 42 -9.47 -3.51 5.35
N VAL A 43 -9.96 -3.48 6.59
CA VAL A 43 -9.14 -3.77 7.79
C VAL A 43 -8.70 -5.24 7.82
N GLU A 44 -9.59 -6.17 7.46
CA GLU A 44 -9.30 -7.61 7.41
C GLU A 44 -8.19 -7.96 6.42
N ILE A 45 -8.17 -7.29 5.27
CA ILE A 45 -7.13 -7.46 4.24
C ILE A 45 -5.78 -6.83 4.66
N GLY A 46 -5.76 -6.05 5.76
CA GLY A 46 -4.55 -5.37 6.26
C GLY A 46 -4.44 -3.91 5.84
N GLY A 47 -5.55 -3.27 5.47
CA GLY A 47 -5.62 -1.88 5.05
C GLY A 47 -5.16 -1.67 3.61
N LEU A 48 -4.81 -0.42 3.29
CA LEU A 48 -4.40 -0.02 1.93
C LEU A 48 -3.16 -0.78 1.43
N GLU A 49 -2.18 -0.96 2.33
CA GLU A 49 -0.94 -1.70 2.08
C GLU A 49 -1.20 -3.19 1.87
N GLY A 50 -2.09 -3.79 2.67
CA GLY A 50 -2.48 -5.20 2.55
C GLY A 50 -3.17 -5.49 1.23
N ALA A 51 -4.09 -4.63 0.80
CA ALA A 51 -4.78 -4.77 -0.48
C ALA A 51 -3.81 -4.68 -1.67
N LEU A 52 -2.80 -3.82 -1.58
CA LEU A 52 -1.76 -3.71 -2.60
C LEU A 52 -0.85 -4.97 -2.63
N ALA A 53 -0.48 -5.49 -1.46
CA ALA A 53 0.32 -6.71 -1.35
C ALA A 53 -0.42 -7.94 -1.89
N GLU A 54 -1.71 -8.10 -1.57
CA GLU A 54 -2.55 -9.18 -2.09
C GLU A 54 -2.66 -9.10 -3.62
N TYR A 55 -2.83 -7.90 -4.18
CA TYR A 55 -2.83 -7.73 -5.63
C TYR A 55 -1.51 -8.14 -6.27
N ALA A 56 -0.38 -7.68 -5.72
CA ALA A 56 0.93 -8.02 -6.21
C ALA A 56 1.22 -9.54 -6.12
N ASP A 57 0.76 -10.19 -5.06
CA ASP A 57 0.80 -11.64 -4.91
C ASP A 57 -0.05 -12.34 -5.98
N GLY A 58 -1.24 -11.83 -6.30
CA GLY A 58 -2.09 -12.34 -7.36
C GLY A 58 -1.43 -12.25 -8.75
N VAL A 59 -0.81 -11.11 -9.06
CA VAL A 59 -0.04 -10.92 -10.30
C VAL A 59 1.12 -11.90 -10.36
N LEU A 60 1.88 -12.05 -9.26
CA LEU A 60 3.00 -13.01 -9.19
C LEU A 60 2.53 -14.46 -9.33
N ALA A 61 1.38 -14.81 -8.77
CA ALA A 61 0.80 -16.15 -8.87
C ALA A 61 0.39 -16.50 -10.30
N ALA A 62 -0.02 -15.52 -11.11
CA ALA A 62 -0.33 -15.73 -12.53
C ALA A 62 0.92 -15.97 -13.41
N LEU A 63 2.11 -15.62 -12.93
CA LEU A 63 3.38 -15.81 -13.65
C LEU A 63 3.91 -17.25 -13.55
N ALA A 64 4.66 -17.69 -14.57
CA ALA A 64 5.35 -18.97 -14.55
C ALA A 64 6.48 -18.99 -13.50
N PRO A 65 6.88 -20.16 -12.97
CA PRO A 65 7.91 -20.24 -11.91
C PRO A 65 9.25 -19.56 -12.26
N SER A 66 9.70 -19.66 -13.53
CA SER A 66 10.90 -18.99 -14.03
C SER A 66 10.75 -17.46 -14.02
N GLU A 67 9.59 -16.96 -14.41
CA GLU A 67 9.26 -15.54 -14.42
C GLU A 67 9.17 -14.98 -13.00
N ARG A 68 8.61 -15.75 -12.06
CA ARG A 68 8.60 -15.36 -10.63
C ARG A 68 10.02 -15.17 -10.11
N ALA A 69 10.97 -16.02 -10.50
CA ALA A 69 12.37 -15.86 -10.11
C ALA A 69 12.98 -14.57 -10.69
N LEU A 70 12.66 -14.22 -11.94
CA LEU A 70 13.07 -12.94 -12.53
C LEU A 70 12.48 -11.74 -11.80
N VAL A 71 11.20 -11.79 -11.41
CA VAL A 71 10.58 -10.72 -10.59
C VAL A 71 11.34 -10.58 -9.27
N ARG A 72 11.65 -11.68 -8.57
CA ARG A 72 12.43 -11.62 -7.33
C ARG A 72 13.80 -10.95 -7.54
N GLN A 73 14.51 -11.34 -8.60
CA GLN A 73 15.82 -10.76 -8.93
C GLN A 73 15.72 -9.27 -9.27
N LEU A 74 14.76 -8.88 -10.09
CA LEU A 74 14.50 -7.48 -10.44
C LEU A 74 14.29 -6.63 -9.19
N PHE A 75 13.41 -7.07 -8.28
CA PHE A 75 13.13 -6.33 -7.06
C PHE A 75 14.35 -6.25 -6.14
N LEU A 76 14.97 -7.39 -5.83
CA LEU A 76 16.10 -7.45 -4.89
C LEU A 76 17.33 -6.66 -5.37
N ASN A 77 17.63 -6.72 -6.67
CA ASN A 77 18.83 -6.10 -7.22
C ASN A 77 18.61 -4.62 -7.57
N HIS A 78 17.41 -4.24 -8.03
CA HIS A 78 17.19 -2.93 -8.64
C HIS A 78 16.14 -2.06 -7.94
N LEU A 79 15.21 -2.61 -7.15
CA LEU A 79 14.05 -1.84 -6.64
C LEU A 79 13.94 -1.81 -5.10
N THR A 80 14.61 -2.70 -4.35
CA THR A 80 14.49 -2.77 -2.87
C THR A 80 15.61 -2.08 -2.09
N VAL A 81 16.70 -1.65 -2.74
CA VAL A 81 17.88 -1.12 -2.03
C VAL A 81 17.72 0.38 -1.76
N LEU A 82 17.24 0.76 -0.58
CA LEU A 82 17.47 2.08 0.00
C LEU A 82 17.60 2.04 1.54
N ASP A 83 18.75 2.48 2.03
CA ASP A 83 19.05 2.81 3.43
C ASP A 83 18.43 4.15 3.87
N ARG A 84 17.63 4.81 3.02
CA ARG A 84 16.97 6.09 3.33
C ARG A 84 15.49 6.09 2.91
N PRO A 85 14.57 6.39 3.85
CA PRO A 85 13.14 6.53 3.52
C PRO A 85 12.90 7.72 2.59
N GLY A 86 12.00 7.54 1.60
CA GLY A 86 11.51 8.63 0.74
C GLY A 86 12.27 8.90 -0.56
N VAL A 87 13.28 8.11 -0.92
CA VAL A 87 13.85 8.12 -2.28
C VAL A 87 13.22 6.97 -3.05
N ARG A 88 12.80 7.19 -4.30
CA ARG A 88 12.36 6.09 -5.18
C ARG A 88 13.57 5.63 -5.98
N ARG A 89 13.89 4.34 -5.97
CA ARG A 89 14.95 3.83 -6.85
C ARG A 89 14.38 3.65 -8.26
N VAL A 90 15.03 4.32 -9.20
CA VAL A 90 14.74 4.27 -10.63
C VAL A 90 15.77 3.33 -11.26
N ALA A 91 15.31 2.23 -11.87
CA ALA A 91 16.17 1.29 -12.58
C ALA A 91 16.23 1.70 -14.06
N VAL A 92 17.43 1.91 -14.59
CA VAL A 92 17.61 2.26 -16.01
C VAL A 92 17.60 1.00 -16.87
N ARG A 93 17.11 1.11 -18.11
CA ARG A 93 17.03 0.01 -19.08
C ARG A 93 18.37 -0.68 -19.28
N SER A 94 19.46 0.07 -19.29
CA SER A 94 20.83 -0.41 -19.51
C SER A 94 21.37 -1.28 -18.36
N GLU A 95 20.83 -1.13 -17.14
CA GLU A 95 21.18 -1.97 -15.99
C GLU A 95 20.44 -3.31 -15.97
N LEU A 96 19.38 -3.45 -16.77
CA LEU A 96 18.48 -4.60 -16.77
C LEU A 96 18.78 -5.56 -17.92
N ARG A 97 18.83 -6.85 -17.61
CA ARG A 97 18.90 -7.88 -18.65
C ARG A 97 17.62 -7.84 -19.52
N PRO A 98 17.67 -8.27 -20.79
CA PRO A 98 16.50 -8.25 -21.67
C PRO A 98 15.27 -8.98 -21.09
N GLU A 99 15.50 -10.07 -20.36
CA GLU A 99 14.47 -10.86 -19.67
C GLU A 99 13.84 -10.09 -18.49
N GLU A 100 14.67 -9.36 -17.74
CA GLU A 100 14.24 -8.50 -16.63
C GLU A 100 13.46 -7.28 -17.14
N TRP A 101 13.86 -6.73 -18.29
CA TRP A 101 13.10 -5.66 -18.93
C TRP A 101 11.73 -6.12 -19.41
N SER A 102 11.66 -7.28 -20.07
CA SER A 102 10.40 -7.85 -20.53
C SER A 102 9.41 -8.07 -19.37
N ILE A 103 9.89 -8.61 -18.24
CA ILE A 103 9.04 -8.79 -17.06
C ILE A 103 8.68 -7.45 -16.41
N ALA A 104 9.58 -6.46 -16.41
CA ALA A 104 9.29 -5.11 -15.90
C ALA A 104 8.17 -4.43 -16.68
N ILE A 105 8.17 -4.53 -18.02
CA ILE A 105 7.08 -4.01 -18.87
C ILE A 105 5.75 -4.71 -18.56
N ARG A 106 5.76 -6.03 -18.33
CA ARG A 106 4.54 -6.75 -17.93
C ARG A 106 4.02 -6.30 -16.58
N LEU A 107 4.90 -6.12 -15.60
CA LEU A 107 4.52 -5.57 -14.29
C LEU A 107 4.04 -4.11 -14.39
N ALA A 108 4.54 -3.35 -15.37
CA ALA A 108 4.05 -2.00 -15.64
C ALA A 108 2.63 -2.00 -16.22
N ASN A 109 2.31 -2.97 -17.08
CA ASN A 109 0.93 -3.16 -17.57
C ASN A 109 -0.04 -3.52 -16.43
N GLU A 110 0.44 -4.22 -15.40
CA GLU A 110 -0.29 -4.50 -14.15
C GLU A 110 -0.21 -3.36 -13.13
N ARG A 111 0.29 -2.18 -13.52
CA ARG A 111 0.42 -0.98 -12.64
C ARG A 111 1.20 -1.21 -11.34
N LEU A 112 2.04 -2.25 -11.28
CA LEU A 112 2.96 -2.45 -10.16
C LEU A 112 4.24 -1.64 -10.34
N LEU A 113 4.66 -1.47 -11.60
CA LEU A 113 5.76 -0.61 -12.01
C LEU A 113 5.25 0.49 -12.96
N THR A 114 6.03 1.54 -13.13
CA THR A 114 5.81 2.52 -14.19
C THR A 114 7.09 2.70 -14.96
N THR A 115 6.96 2.94 -16.26
CA THR A 115 8.08 3.23 -17.14
C THR A 115 8.09 4.72 -17.44
N ASN A 116 9.29 5.30 -17.47
CA ASN A 116 9.50 6.69 -17.84
C ASN A 116 10.67 6.77 -18.82
N ARG A 117 10.87 7.94 -19.42
CA ARG A 117 12.03 8.26 -20.23
C ARG A 117 12.71 9.47 -19.62
N SER A 118 13.98 9.32 -19.29
CA SER A 118 14.81 10.42 -18.80
C SER A 118 15.01 11.48 -19.89
N ASP A 119 15.41 12.68 -19.50
CA ASP A 119 15.76 13.78 -20.41
C ASP A 119 16.88 13.37 -21.40
N ASP A 120 17.74 12.43 -20.99
CA ASP A 120 18.80 11.85 -21.81
C ASP A 120 18.29 10.78 -22.82
N GLY A 121 16.98 10.51 -22.85
CA GLY A 121 16.36 9.54 -23.75
C GLY A 121 16.37 8.09 -23.26
N GLU A 122 17.02 7.82 -22.13
CA GLU A 122 17.10 6.49 -21.50
C GLU A 122 15.75 6.09 -20.89
N GLU A 123 15.33 4.85 -21.12
CA GLU A 123 14.11 4.30 -20.53
C GLU A 123 14.39 3.83 -19.10
N THR A 124 13.47 4.11 -18.20
CA THR A 124 13.59 3.79 -16.79
C THR A 124 12.34 3.12 -16.26
N VAL A 125 12.50 2.30 -15.24
CA VAL A 125 11.41 1.64 -14.51
C VAL A 125 11.50 2.01 -13.04
N GLU A 126 10.37 2.36 -12.45
CA GLU A 126 10.24 2.62 -11.02
C GLU A 126 8.97 1.97 -10.46
N VAL A 127 8.90 1.83 -9.14
CA VAL A 127 7.72 1.29 -8.46
C VAL A 127 6.64 2.37 -8.37
N VAL A 128 5.39 2.04 -8.73
CA VAL A 128 4.27 3.00 -8.73
C VAL A 128 3.96 3.52 -7.33
N HIS A 129 3.93 2.62 -6.34
CA HIS A 129 3.62 2.93 -4.96
C HIS A 129 4.75 2.48 -4.04
N GLU A 130 5.38 3.41 -3.32
CA GLU A 130 6.40 3.10 -2.30
C GLU A 130 5.87 2.11 -1.25
N ALA A 131 4.57 2.18 -0.95
CA ALA A 131 3.85 1.24 -0.11
C ALA A 131 4.03 -0.23 -0.54
N LEU A 132 4.22 -0.52 -1.83
CA LEU A 132 4.46 -1.88 -2.33
C LEU A 132 5.76 -2.45 -1.75
N LEU A 133 6.83 -1.65 -1.72
CA LEU A 133 8.15 -2.11 -1.22
C LEU A 133 8.10 -2.43 0.28
N ASN A 134 7.29 -1.69 1.04
CA ASN A 134 7.14 -1.87 2.48
C ASN A 134 6.18 -3.02 2.83
N ALA A 135 5.10 -3.18 2.06
CA ALA A 135 4.01 -4.10 2.35
C ALA A 135 4.24 -5.51 1.76
N TRP A 136 5.02 -5.64 0.69
CA TRP A 136 5.13 -6.90 -0.05
C TRP A 136 6.10 -7.89 0.62
N GLY A 137 5.65 -8.47 1.74
CA GLY A 137 6.40 -9.44 2.54
C GLY A 137 6.78 -10.74 1.82
N THR A 138 6.18 -11.02 0.65
CA THR A 138 6.52 -12.15 -0.24
C THR A 138 7.91 -12.00 -0.87
N LEU A 139 8.44 -10.78 -0.94
CA LEU A 139 9.77 -10.48 -1.51
C LEU A 139 10.80 -9.97 -0.48
N GLY A 140 10.39 -9.65 0.75
CA GLY A 140 11.28 -9.20 1.84
C GLY A 140 11.74 -10.33 2.79
N PRO A 141 12.87 -10.17 3.50
CA PRO A 141 13.45 -11.18 4.41
C PRO A 141 12.65 -11.43 5.71
N GLY A 142 11.38 -11.00 5.79
CA GLY A 142 10.62 -11.02 7.03
C GLY A 142 9.12 -10.90 6.82
N SER A 143 8.50 -11.85 6.11
CA SER A 143 7.05 -12.05 6.09
C SER A 143 6.55 -12.57 7.45
N ARG A 144 6.59 -11.72 8.48
CA ARG A 144 5.66 -11.85 9.60
C ARG A 144 4.33 -11.34 9.10
N LYS A 145 3.36 -12.24 8.94
CA LYS A 145 1.94 -11.87 8.88
C LYS A 145 1.69 -10.93 10.06
N LYS A 146 1.63 -9.62 9.82
CA LYS A 146 1.23 -8.69 10.87
C LYS A 146 -0.25 -8.92 11.04
N SER A 147 -0.60 -9.64 12.10
CA SER A 147 -1.94 -9.57 12.70
C SER A 147 -2.36 -8.11 12.75
N PRO A 148 -3.62 -7.77 12.46
CA PRO A 148 -4.07 -6.39 12.42
C PRO A 148 -3.73 -5.75 13.76
N SER A 149 -2.74 -4.86 13.75
CA SER A 149 -2.45 -4.04 14.90
C SER A 149 -3.62 -3.08 14.94
N VAL A 150 -4.59 -3.44 15.79
CA VAL A 150 -5.74 -2.63 16.15
C VAL A 150 -5.19 -1.23 16.39
N ILE A 151 -5.43 -0.33 15.45
CA ILE A 151 -5.36 1.10 15.72
C ILE A 151 -6.46 1.28 16.74
N GLY A 152 -6.07 1.23 18.01
CA GLY A 152 -6.88 1.65 19.12
C GLY A 152 -7.16 3.11 18.88
N VAL A 153 -8.27 3.39 18.21
CA VAL A 153 -8.95 4.67 18.31
C VAL A 153 -9.37 4.74 19.77
N ALA A 154 -8.47 5.25 20.61
CA ALA A 154 -8.77 5.65 21.96
C ALA A 154 -9.71 6.86 21.84
N CYS A 155 -11.02 6.58 21.72
CA CYS A 155 -12.03 7.50 22.21
C CYS A 155 -11.68 7.75 23.68
N SER A 156 -11.14 8.94 23.96
CA SER A 156 -10.94 9.39 25.33
C SER A 156 -12.32 9.60 25.95
N PRO A 157 -12.72 8.89 27.03
CA PRO A 157 -13.81 9.36 27.85
C PRO A 157 -13.26 10.50 28.72
N THR A 158 -13.63 11.75 28.42
CA THR A 158 -13.41 12.83 29.39
C THR A 158 -14.26 12.54 30.63
N PRO A 159 -13.69 12.42 31.84
CA PRO A 159 -14.48 12.23 33.05
C PRO A 159 -15.08 13.56 33.49
N CYS A 160 -16.35 13.50 33.91
CA CYS A 160 -17.13 14.57 34.50
C CYS A 160 -16.41 15.28 35.66
N ALA A 161 -16.48 16.61 35.70
CA ALA A 161 -16.27 17.39 36.92
C ALA A 161 -17.54 18.22 37.19
N GLY A 162 -18.29 17.81 38.21
CA GLY A 162 -19.48 18.49 38.68
C GLY A 162 -19.14 19.87 39.26
N VAL A 163 -19.87 20.89 38.80
CA VAL A 163 -19.94 22.18 39.46
C VAL A 163 -20.89 22.06 40.65
N THR A 164 -20.32 22.16 41.84
CA THR A 164 -21.02 22.34 43.11
C THR A 164 -21.66 23.73 43.14
N ARG A 165 -22.99 23.78 43.18
CA ARG A 165 -23.72 24.99 43.62
C ARG A 165 -23.59 25.11 45.13
N GLY A 166 -22.72 26.01 45.57
CA GLY A 166 -22.81 26.63 46.88
C GLY A 166 -23.20 28.09 46.70
N THR A 167 -24.33 28.53 47.30
CA THR A 167 -24.36 29.61 48.29
C THR A 167 -25.79 30.11 48.60
N ARG A 168 -26.01 30.41 49.89
CA ARG A 168 -27.06 31.21 50.58
C ARG A 168 -28.39 30.47 50.87
N GLN A 169 -28.96 30.50 52.09
CA GLN A 169 -28.79 31.36 53.28
C GLN A 169 -29.45 30.65 54.51
N PRO A 170 -29.16 31.06 55.77
CA PRO A 170 -29.76 30.46 56.97
C PRO A 170 -30.97 31.25 57.53
N CYS A 171 -31.71 30.56 58.41
CA CYS A 171 -32.83 30.98 59.28
C CYS A 171 -34.19 31.18 58.60
#